data_AF-A0AB34J551-F1
#
_entry.id   AF-A0AB34J551-F1
#
_cell.length_a   1.000
_cell.length_b   1.000
_cell.length_c   1.000
_cell.angle_alpha   90.00
_cell.angle_beta   90.00
_cell.angle_gamma   90.00
#
_symmetry.space_group_name_H-M   'P 1'
#
loop_
_entity.id
_entity.type
_entity.pdbx_description
1 polymer ?
#
loop_
_entity_poly.entity_id
_entity_poly.type
_entity_poly.pdbx_seq_one_letter_code
_entity_poly.pdbx_strand_id
1 'polypeptide(L)'
;MSDRPLPPNWRMARDSDGKAYYFNELTGETSWQFPSAPAAPVQAMVTADDVDDKDMNHLSSGDVVPHQMGGSDMSAPSTMVGVGGTSGGGGGRRSLSAVLTAEGYPKLLLLLFSSVVLLIQAWIHSSQRAGDASLAYALSVSIVSLSVTAFFLLYARFKPDDLLTRTVKARGSSYTIPQLYALFMSIWWAFGAFILTFYQPYSVPSNAYVACWLGFVSAVLYTASVFSRVENVFRSFSEVSLTPSLTALSGCVVASAVVFFVSLGYLNFWTGLFALITSILSFVIAALTYFCIDTKRFGPVQCKVSASFLVMIWALSIFFLTFDLDIEKDQATVDVSLDQGQTASANVRFFIDEHMTAFTHGGNGFIATWAGMLCSFAFAYHEFVGIELNMQRTLRQSFSLRQHDGPHAEV
;
A
#
# COMPACT_ATOMS: atom_id res chain seq x y z
N MET A 1 43.26 -12.38 20.69
CA MET A 1 43.02 -11.24 19.78
C MET A 1 41.62 -10.73 20.08
N SER A 2 41.48 -9.43 20.29
CA SER A 2 40.29 -8.80 20.89
C SER A 2 39.12 -8.80 19.90
N ASP A 3 38.07 -9.59 20.16
CA ASP A 3 36.80 -9.57 19.41
C ASP A 3 36.02 -8.30 19.74
N ARG A 4 36.32 -7.21 19.02
CA ARG A 4 35.50 -6.00 19.05
C ARG A 4 34.39 -6.15 17.98
N PRO A 5 33.11 -6.09 18.34
CA PRO A 5 32.02 -6.18 17.38
C PRO A 5 32.02 -4.97 16.45
N LEU A 6 31.75 -5.21 15.16
CA LEU A 6 31.65 -4.18 14.14
C LEU A 6 30.44 -3.25 14.40
N PRO A 7 30.53 -1.95 14.07
CA PRO A 7 29.38 -1.07 14.08
C PRO A 7 28.26 -1.56 13.13
N PRO A 8 27.00 -1.16 13.34
CA PRO A 8 25.89 -1.51 12.46
C PRO A 8 26.19 -1.17 11.00
N ASN A 9 25.82 -2.07 10.09
CA ASN A 9 26.03 -1.98 8.64
C ASN A 9 27.50 -2.07 8.17
N TRP A 10 28.47 -2.33 9.05
CA TRP A 10 29.85 -2.59 8.65
C TRP A 10 30.16 -4.09 8.60
N ARG A 11 30.85 -4.51 7.53
CA ARG A 11 31.35 -5.88 7.36
C ARG A 11 32.84 -5.89 7.11
N MET A 12 33.51 -6.94 7.58
CA MET A 12 34.93 -7.19 7.30
C MET A 12 35.04 -8.16 6.11
N ALA A 13 35.80 -7.76 5.11
CA ALA A 13 36.18 -8.58 3.96
C ALA A 13 37.70 -8.68 3.86
N ARG A 14 38.21 -9.56 3.00
CA ARG A 14 39.63 -9.68 2.70
C ARG A 14 39.86 -9.42 1.22
N ASP A 15 40.92 -8.68 0.91
CA ASP A 15 41.36 -8.46 -0.46
C ASP A 15 42.10 -9.70 -1.02
N SER A 16 42.46 -9.68 -2.31
CA SER A 16 43.24 -10.73 -2.99
C SER A 16 44.56 -11.05 -2.29
N ASP A 17 45.13 -10.08 -1.58
CA ASP A 17 46.36 -10.20 -0.79
C ASP A 17 46.11 -10.72 0.65
N GLY A 18 44.87 -11.08 0.99
CA GLY A 18 44.47 -11.59 2.31
C GLY A 18 44.36 -10.53 3.41
N LYS A 19 44.59 -9.25 3.10
CA LYS A 19 44.46 -8.12 4.03
C LYS A 19 43.00 -7.80 4.32
N ALA A 20 42.68 -7.63 5.60
CA ALA A 20 41.32 -7.26 6.01
C ALA A 20 41.02 -5.80 5.67
N TYR A 21 39.84 -5.56 5.10
CA TYR A 21 39.25 -4.25 4.92
C TYR A 21 37.79 -4.28 5.40
N TYR A 22 37.24 -3.12 5.72
CA TYR A 22 35.89 -2.94 6.22
C TYR A 22 35.06 -2.19 5.20
N PHE A 23 33.82 -2.61 4.97
CA PHE A 23 32.91 -1.94 4.06
C PHE A 23 31.56 -1.69 4.73
N ASN A 24 30.98 -0.52 4.46
CA ASN A 24 29.67 -0.12 4.96
C ASN A 24 28.59 -0.46 3.92
N GLU A 25 27.66 -1.35 4.26
CA GLU A 25 26.58 -1.83 3.38
C GLU A 25 25.54 -0.75 3.04
N LEU A 26 25.42 0.29 3.89
CA LEU A 26 24.44 1.35 3.72
C LEU A 26 25.00 2.54 2.92
N THR A 27 26.25 2.93 3.15
CA THR A 27 26.89 4.10 2.51
C THR A 27 27.77 3.75 1.32
N GLY A 28 28.20 2.48 1.19
CA GLY A 28 29.17 2.04 0.19
C GLY A 28 30.62 2.43 0.50
N GLU A 29 30.91 2.95 1.69
CA GLU A 29 32.26 3.36 2.09
C GLU A 29 33.16 2.15 2.40
N THR A 30 34.44 2.24 2.03
CA THR A 30 35.46 1.23 2.34
C THR A 30 36.58 1.83 3.18
N SER A 31 37.03 1.11 4.21
CA SER A 31 38.12 1.52 5.10
C SER A 31 39.09 0.37 5.37
N TRP A 32 40.38 0.66 5.39
CA TRP A 32 41.42 -0.28 5.81
C TRP A 32 41.64 -0.31 7.33
N GLN A 33 41.02 0.63 8.05
CA GLN A 33 41.04 0.73 9.51
C GLN A 33 39.68 0.32 10.09
N PHE A 34 39.68 -0.28 11.28
CA PHE A 34 38.44 -0.67 11.96
C PHE A 34 37.53 0.56 12.12
N PRO A 35 36.29 0.53 11.61
CA PRO A 35 35.39 1.67 11.66
C PRO A 35 35.02 1.98 13.11
N SER A 36 35.35 3.19 13.57
CA SER A 36 34.77 3.71 14.82
C SER A 36 33.32 4.07 14.53
N ALA A 37 32.39 3.52 15.32
CA ALA A 37 30.98 3.89 15.23
C ALA A 37 30.84 5.42 15.28
N PRO A 38 30.04 6.05 14.39
CA PRO A 38 29.65 7.43 14.61
C PRO A 38 28.91 7.48 15.95
N ALA A 39 29.34 8.37 16.84
CA ALA A 39 28.69 8.57 18.12
C ALA A 39 27.19 8.81 17.88
N ALA A 40 26.34 7.99 18.49
CA ALA A 40 24.90 8.20 18.45
C ALA A 40 24.58 9.65 18.88
N PRO A 41 23.59 10.32 18.27
CA PRO A 41 23.18 11.63 18.74
C PRO A 41 22.66 11.45 20.17
N VAL A 42 23.40 12.01 21.12
CA VAL A 42 22.99 12.07 22.52
C VAL A 42 21.70 12.88 22.54
N GLN A 43 20.57 12.21 22.80
CA GLN A 43 19.36 12.91 23.19
C GLN A 43 19.71 13.73 24.43
N ALA A 44 19.54 15.05 24.34
CA ALA A 44 19.71 15.95 25.46
C ALA A 44 18.66 15.62 26.53
N MET A 45 19.04 14.74 27.45
CA MET A 45 18.39 14.59 28.73
C MET A 45 18.80 15.81 29.55
N VAL A 46 17.89 16.79 29.63
CA VAL A 46 18.00 17.92 30.55
C VAL A 46 17.82 17.35 31.96
N THR A 47 18.92 17.02 32.62
CA THR A 47 18.94 16.89 34.08
C THR A 47 19.06 18.30 34.66
N ALA A 48 17.98 18.71 35.33
CA ALA A 48 18.01 19.81 36.26
C ALA A 48 18.97 19.45 37.40
N ASP A 49 20.08 20.18 37.49
CA ASP A 49 20.73 20.63 38.72
C ASP A 49 21.89 21.54 38.30
N ASP A 50 22.11 22.60 39.07
CA ASP A 50 23.09 23.69 38.91
C ASP A 50 22.71 24.88 38.01
N VAL A 51 21.81 25.75 38.51
CA VAL A 51 22.01 27.20 38.38
C VAL A 51 21.73 27.90 39.71
N ASP A 52 22.76 28.65 40.10
CA ASP A 52 23.00 29.42 41.30
C ASP A 52 21.90 30.46 41.61
N ASP A 53 21.61 30.57 42.90
CA ASP A 53 20.58 31.40 43.51
C ASP A 53 21.21 32.74 43.90
N LYS A 54 21.15 33.73 43.00
CA LYS A 54 21.33 35.16 43.30
C LYS A 54 21.07 35.99 42.07
N ASP A 55 19.81 36.38 41.90
CA ASP A 55 19.42 37.76 41.72
C ASP A 55 17.92 37.83 41.41
N MET A 56 17.31 38.95 41.79
CA MET A 56 15.95 39.37 41.43
C MET A 56 14.84 39.00 42.44
N ASN A 57 15.02 39.48 43.66
CA ASN A 57 13.90 39.96 44.45
C ASN A 57 13.66 41.43 44.07
N HIS A 58 12.56 41.78 43.39
CA HIS A 58 11.84 43.04 43.58
C HIS A 58 10.55 43.13 42.72
N LEU A 59 9.42 43.30 43.43
CA LEU A 59 8.16 43.98 43.03
C LEU A 59 7.28 43.19 42.03
N SER A 60 6.26 42.44 42.44
CA SER A 60 5.02 42.79 43.15
C SER A 60 4.18 43.91 42.54
N SER A 61 2.96 43.51 42.18
CA SER A 61 1.68 44.23 42.14
C SER A 61 1.30 44.99 40.87
N GLY A 62 0.11 44.62 40.34
CA GLY A 62 -0.88 45.61 39.91
C GLY A 62 -1.35 45.54 38.46
N ASP A 63 -2.58 45.04 38.32
CA ASP A 63 -3.68 45.66 37.58
C ASP A 63 -4.14 45.13 36.21
N VAL A 64 -5.47 44.93 36.25
CA VAL A 64 -6.44 44.59 35.22
C VAL A 64 -6.79 45.85 34.41
N VAL A 65 -7.05 45.71 33.11
CA VAL A 65 -8.20 46.24 32.31
C VAL A 65 -7.85 46.23 30.80
N PRO A 66 -8.82 45.99 29.88
CA PRO A 66 -8.59 45.54 28.51
C PRO A 66 -8.77 46.65 27.46
N HIS A 67 -8.34 46.41 26.22
CA HIS A 67 -8.71 47.23 25.07
C HIS A 67 -9.25 46.40 23.88
N GLN A 68 -10.52 46.63 23.56
CA GLN A 68 -11.15 46.43 22.25
C GLN A 68 -10.78 47.57 21.28
N MET A 69 -10.71 47.26 19.98
CA MET A 69 -11.47 47.87 18.87
C MET A 69 -10.91 47.29 17.54
N GLY A 70 -11.69 46.53 16.77
CA GLY A 70 -12.52 47.01 15.65
C GLY A 70 -11.80 46.60 14.34
N GLY A 71 -12.34 45.83 13.39
CA GLY A 71 -13.71 45.74 12.89
C GLY A 71 -13.70 46.31 11.46
N SER A 72 -13.55 45.45 10.44
CA SER A 72 -14.03 45.72 9.07
C SER A 72 -13.89 44.48 8.18
N ASP A 73 -15.05 44.01 7.74
CA ASP A 73 -15.32 43.04 6.70
C ASP A 73 -14.53 43.28 5.41
N MET A 74 -14.18 42.21 4.70
CA MET A 74 -14.46 42.16 3.27
C MET A 74 -14.52 40.72 2.73
N SER A 75 -15.66 40.45 2.11
CA SER A 75 -16.20 39.19 1.64
C SER A 75 -15.55 38.71 0.33
N ALA A 76 -15.63 37.40 0.10
CA ALA A 76 -15.39 36.77 -1.20
C ALA A 76 -16.34 37.29 -2.30
N PRO A 77 -15.99 37.10 -3.59
CA PRO A 77 -17.01 36.96 -4.61
C PRO A 77 -16.92 35.62 -5.35
N SER A 78 -18.07 34.96 -5.40
CA SER A 78 -18.39 33.82 -6.26
C SER A 78 -18.57 34.26 -7.72
N THR A 79 -18.23 33.34 -8.64
CA THR A 79 -18.84 33.12 -9.98
C THR A 79 -19.22 34.32 -10.85
N MET A 80 -18.48 34.52 -11.94
CA MET A 80 -19.06 35.01 -13.20
C MET A 80 -18.81 34.05 -14.36
N VAL A 81 -19.93 33.54 -14.87
CA VAL A 81 -20.09 32.94 -16.20
C VAL A 81 -19.79 34.01 -17.24
N GLY A 82 -18.72 33.80 -18.02
CA GLY A 82 -18.37 34.62 -19.18
C GLY A 82 -18.52 33.82 -20.46
N VAL A 83 -19.70 33.88 -21.08
CA VAL A 83 -19.90 33.54 -22.49
C VAL A 83 -19.23 34.65 -23.30
N GLY A 84 -18.12 34.33 -23.94
CA GLY A 84 -17.38 35.24 -24.81
C GLY A 84 -16.83 34.48 -26.01
N GLY A 85 -17.65 34.36 -27.06
CA GLY A 85 -17.17 33.94 -28.36
C GLY A 85 -16.18 34.97 -28.90
N THR A 86 -14.95 34.54 -29.14
CA THR A 86 -14.00 35.27 -29.98
C THR A 86 -13.44 34.32 -31.03
N SER A 87 -13.94 34.54 -32.24
CA SER A 87 -13.31 34.14 -33.49
C SER A 87 -11.94 34.82 -33.61
N GLY A 88 -10.87 34.03 -33.51
CA GLY A 88 -9.50 34.47 -33.73
C GLY A 88 -8.73 33.38 -34.46
N GLY A 89 -8.64 33.50 -35.78
CA GLY A 89 -7.80 32.67 -36.63
C GLY A 89 -6.33 32.92 -36.32
N GLY A 90 -5.73 32.02 -35.55
CA GLY A 90 -4.30 31.91 -35.36
C GLY A 90 -3.99 30.44 -35.09
N GLY A 91 -2.99 29.87 -35.77
CA GLY A 91 -2.55 28.48 -35.62
C GLY A 91 -1.92 28.16 -34.27
N GLY A 92 -2.56 28.60 -33.17
CA GLY A 92 -2.22 28.27 -31.80
C GLY A 92 -2.48 26.79 -31.58
N ARG A 93 -1.40 26.02 -31.54
CA ARG A 93 -1.44 24.58 -31.23
C ARG A 93 -2.19 24.38 -29.91
N ARG A 94 -3.35 23.70 -29.94
CA ARG A 94 -4.14 23.38 -28.73
C ARG A 94 -3.25 22.73 -27.68
N SER A 95 -3.36 23.17 -26.42
CA SER A 95 -2.67 22.55 -25.29
C SER A 95 -3.07 21.09 -25.13
N LEU A 96 -2.15 20.21 -24.73
CA LEU A 96 -2.44 18.80 -24.46
C LEU A 96 -3.53 18.63 -23.39
N SER A 97 -3.55 19.48 -22.35
CA SER A 97 -4.60 19.48 -21.33
C SER A 97 -5.98 19.82 -21.89
N ALA A 98 -6.04 20.62 -22.96
CA ALA A 98 -7.28 20.96 -23.65
C ALA A 98 -7.77 19.81 -24.54
N VAL A 99 -6.85 19.03 -25.13
CA VAL A 99 -7.17 17.90 -26.02
C VAL A 99 -7.53 16.64 -25.22
N LEU A 100 -6.78 16.34 -24.15
CA LEU A 100 -6.90 15.11 -23.36
C LEU A 100 -7.81 15.27 -22.13
N THR A 101 -8.53 16.38 -22.05
CA THR A 101 -9.31 16.85 -20.89
C THR A 101 -8.45 17.19 -19.67
N ALA A 102 -8.91 18.16 -18.87
CA ALA A 102 -8.26 18.55 -17.63
C ALA A 102 -8.20 17.39 -16.61
N GLU A 103 -9.15 16.46 -16.68
CA GLU A 103 -9.21 15.30 -15.78
C GLU A 103 -8.36 14.12 -16.25
N GLY A 104 -8.22 13.91 -17.56
CA GLY A 104 -7.47 12.79 -18.13
C GLY A 104 -5.97 13.02 -18.13
N TYR A 105 -5.53 14.24 -18.45
CA TYR A 105 -4.11 14.60 -18.55
C TYR A 105 -3.26 14.30 -17.30
N PRO A 106 -3.66 14.67 -16.07
CA PRO A 106 -2.83 14.38 -14.88
C PRO A 106 -2.66 12.87 -14.63
N LYS A 107 -3.65 12.05 -14.97
CA LYS A 107 -3.58 10.59 -14.83
C LYS A 107 -2.53 9.98 -15.77
N LEU A 108 -2.39 10.54 -16.98
CA LEU A 108 -1.34 10.16 -17.92
C LEU A 108 0.06 10.57 -17.45
N LEU A 109 0.19 11.72 -16.78
CA LEU A 109 1.46 12.14 -16.18
C LEU A 109 1.89 11.20 -15.04
N LEU A 110 0.95 10.78 -14.19
CA LEU A 110 1.22 9.78 -13.15
C LEU A 110 1.61 8.43 -13.77
N LEU A 111 0.96 8.02 -14.85
CA LEU A 111 1.32 6.81 -15.59
C LEU A 111 2.76 6.88 -16.14
N LEU A 112 3.16 8.02 -16.73
CA LEU A 112 4.52 8.24 -17.20
C LEU A 112 5.52 8.20 -16.04
N PHE A 113 5.22 8.91 -14.95
CA PHE A 113 6.06 8.91 -13.75
C PHE A 113 6.28 7.49 -13.21
N SER A 114 5.21 6.72 -13.04
CA SER A 114 5.27 5.30 -12.67
C SER A 114 6.15 4.49 -13.62
N SER A 115 6.00 4.70 -14.93
CA SER A 115 6.78 3.96 -15.93
C SER A 115 8.27 4.31 -15.85
N VAL A 116 8.63 5.58 -15.63
CA VAL A 116 10.02 6.02 -15.45
C VAL A 116 10.63 5.45 -14.17
N VAL A 117 9.92 5.53 -13.05
CA VAL A 117 10.40 4.99 -11.76
C VAL A 117 10.66 3.49 -11.89
N LEU A 118 9.72 2.74 -12.48
CA LEU A 118 9.89 1.31 -12.71
C LEU A 118 11.07 1.02 -13.65
N LEU A 119 11.23 1.80 -14.73
CA LEU A 119 12.36 1.63 -15.65
C LEU A 119 13.71 1.81 -14.95
N ILE A 120 13.88 2.90 -14.20
CA ILE A 120 15.13 3.21 -13.50
C ILE A 120 15.44 2.11 -12.48
N GLN A 121 14.44 1.72 -11.68
CA GLN A 121 14.62 0.68 -10.67
C GLN A 121 14.95 -0.67 -11.31
N ALA A 122 14.24 -1.07 -12.36
CA ALA A 122 14.50 -2.34 -13.05
C ALA A 122 15.86 -2.35 -13.74
N TRP A 123 16.27 -1.22 -14.31
CA TRP A 123 17.58 -1.06 -14.94
C TRP A 123 18.72 -1.22 -13.93
N ILE A 124 18.66 -0.52 -12.79
CA ILE A 124 19.70 -0.60 -11.75
C ILE A 124 19.84 -2.04 -11.26
N HIS A 125 18.74 -2.70 -10.92
CA HIS A 125 18.78 -4.08 -10.44
C HIS A 125 19.23 -5.07 -11.52
N SER A 126 18.80 -4.88 -12.78
CA SER A 126 19.21 -5.73 -13.90
C SER A 126 20.71 -5.61 -14.19
N SER A 127 21.30 -4.42 -14.01
CA SER A 127 22.74 -4.21 -14.17
C SER A 127 23.58 -4.96 -13.13
N GLN A 128 23.01 -5.22 -11.95
CA GLN A 128 23.64 -5.98 -10.88
C GLN A 128 23.37 -7.49 -10.98
N ARG A 129 22.22 -7.88 -11.57
CA ARG A 129 21.75 -9.27 -11.69
C ARG A 129 21.47 -9.62 -13.15
N ALA A 130 22.52 -9.69 -13.96
CA ALA A 130 22.40 -9.99 -15.38
C ALA A 130 21.76 -11.38 -15.60
N GLY A 131 20.77 -11.45 -16.51
CA GLY A 131 20.09 -12.71 -16.86
C GLY A 131 18.83 -13.05 -16.06
N ASP A 132 18.43 -12.22 -15.10
CA ASP A 132 17.18 -12.43 -14.35
C ASP A 132 15.94 -12.09 -15.21
N ALA A 133 15.13 -13.12 -15.50
CA ALA A 133 13.92 -13.01 -16.30
C ALA A 133 12.85 -12.10 -15.67
N SER A 134 12.78 -12.03 -14.32
CA SER A 134 11.82 -11.19 -13.62
C SER A 134 12.13 -9.71 -13.80
N LEU A 135 13.43 -9.35 -13.77
CA LEU A 135 13.91 -8.00 -14.03
C LEU A 135 13.77 -7.62 -15.51
N ALA A 136 14.00 -8.57 -16.43
CA ALA A 136 13.72 -8.36 -17.85
C ALA A 136 12.23 -8.08 -18.11
N TYR A 137 11.34 -8.79 -17.40
CA TYR A 137 9.91 -8.53 -17.47
C TYR A 137 9.55 -7.14 -16.91
N ALA A 138 10.11 -6.72 -15.77
CA ALA A 138 9.91 -5.37 -15.23
C ALA A 138 10.37 -4.25 -16.19
N LEU A 139 11.50 -4.45 -16.86
CA LEU A 139 11.98 -3.57 -17.92
C LEU A 139 10.99 -3.54 -19.09
N SER A 140 10.45 -4.69 -19.51
CA SER A 140 9.46 -4.74 -20.59
C SER A 140 8.19 -3.96 -20.24
N VAL A 141 7.66 -4.11 -19.02
CA VAL A 141 6.45 -3.43 -18.54
C VAL A 141 6.61 -1.91 -18.63
N SER A 142 7.75 -1.40 -18.13
CA SER A 142 8.05 0.03 -18.12
C SER A 142 8.34 0.59 -19.52
N ILE A 143 9.12 -0.08 -20.35
CA ILE A 143 9.48 0.37 -21.71
C ILE A 143 8.24 0.41 -22.61
N VAL A 144 7.41 -0.64 -22.59
CA VAL A 144 6.16 -0.69 -23.38
C VAL A 144 5.23 0.43 -22.94
N SER A 145 5.04 0.60 -21.62
CA SER A 145 4.20 1.68 -21.08
C SER A 145 4.70 3.06 -21.50
N LEU A 146 6.00 3.35 -21.35
CA LEU A 146 6.60 4.62 -21.77
C LEU A 146 6.43 4.87 -23.27
N SER A 147 6.73 3.87 -24.09
CA SER A 147 6.72 4.00 -25.54
C SER A 147 5.30 4.26 -26.07
N VAL A 148 4.32 3.47 -25.60
CA VAL A 148 2.92 3.63 -26.00
C VAL A 148 2.35 4.94 -25.49
N THR A 149 2.68 5.35 -24.26
CA THR A 149 2.23 6.64 -23.70
C THR A 149 2.86 7.82 -24.44
N ALA A 150 4.16 7.78 -24.73
CA ALA A 150 4.84 8.81 -25.51
C ALA A 150 4.26 8.93 -26.91
N PHE A 151 4.02 7.81 -27.60
CA PHE A 151 3.36 7.81 -28.91
C PHE A 151 1.95 8.38 -28.82
N PHE A 152 1.16 8.00 -27.81
CA PHE A 152 -0.18 8.52 -27.59
C PHE A 152 -0.19 10.05 -27.39
N LEU A 153 0.73 10.58 -26.58
CA LEU A 153 0.85 12.02 -26.35
C LEU A 153 1.33 12.77 -27.60
N LEU A 154 2.27 12.20 -28.35
CA LEU A 154 2.69 12.76 -29.65
C LEU A 154 1.52 12.75 -30.64
N TYR A 155 0.74 11.67 -30.68
CA TYR A 155 -0.45 11.60 -31.52
C TYR A 155 -1.48 12.66 -31.14
N ALA A 156 -1.79 12.80 -29.85
CA ALA A 156 -2.67 13.85 -29.35
C ALA A 156 -2.15 15.26 -29.68
N ARG A 157 -0.82 15.43 -29.71
CA ARG A 157 -0.15 16.70 -30.00
C ARG A 157 -0.21 17.10 -31.48
N PHE A 158 -0.10 16.14 -32.39
CA PHE A 158 0.02 16.37 -33.83
C PHE A 158 -1.29 16.14 -34.59
N LYS A 159 -2.18 15.27 -34.10
CA LYS A 159 -3.46 14.91 -34.73
C LYS A 159 -4.63 14.93 -33.73
N PRO A 160 -4.92 16.08 -33.10
CA PRO A 160 -5.96 16.17 -32.05
C PRO A 160 -7.37 15.86 -32.56
N ASP A 161 -7.73 16.33 -33.76
CA ASP A 161 -9.08 16.11 -34.29
C ASP A 161 -9.31 14.63 -34.66
N ASP A 162 -8.27 13.95 -35.16
CA ASP A 162 -8.31 12.52 -35.45
C ASP A 162 -8.41 11.69 -34.16
N LEU A 163 -7.72 12.09 -33.08
CA LEU A 163 -7.82 11.43 -31.78
C LEU A 163 -9.26 11.39 -31.24
N LEU A 164 -10.02 12.47 -31.45
CA LEU A 164 -11.38 12.63 -30.93
C LEU A 164 -12.45 12.01 -31.83
N THR A 165 -12.23 11.99 -33.14
CA THR A 165 -13.25 11.58 -34.12
C THR A 165 -13.06 10.16 -34.64
N ARG A 166 -11.82 9.66 -34.67
CA ARG A 166 -11.53 8.34 -35.20
C ARG A 166 -12.00 7.27 -34.26
N THR A 167 -12.87 6.42 -34.79
CA THR A 167 -13.39 5.25 -34.07
C THR A 167 -12.99 3.96 -34.78
N VAL A 168 -12.73 2.94 -33.98
CA VAL A 168 -12.47 1.58 -34.44
C VAL A 168 -13.66 0.72 -34.04
N LYS A 169 -14.24 0.02 -35.02
CA LYS A 169 -15.35 -0.90 -34.78
C LYS A 169 -14.81 -2.25 -34.33
N ALA A 170 -15.28 -2.74 -33.19
CA ALA A 170 -14.98 -4.07 -32.68
C ALA A 170 -16.24 -4.67 -32.04
N ARG A 171 -16.59 -5.90 -32.44
CA ARG A 171 -17.69 -6.69 -31.84
C ARG A 171 -19.02 -5.91 -31.72
N GLY A 172 -19.37 -5.16 -32.77
CA GLY A 172 -20.60 -4.36 -32.83
C GLY A 172 -20.57 -3.03 -32.06
N SER A 173 -19.49 -2.71 -31.36
CA SER A 173 -19.29 -1.43 -30.67
C SER A 173 -18.21 -0.59 -31.38
N SER A 174 -18.26 0.73 -31.22
CA SER A 174 -17.24 1.65 -31.74
C SER A 174 -16.44 2.24 -30.58
N TYR A 175 -15.11 2.21 -30.69
CA TYR A 175 -14.19 2.67 -29.65
C TYR A 175 -13.32 3.80 -30.17
N THR A 176 -13.14 4.86 -29.38
CA THR A 176 -12.22 5.95 -29.70
C THR A 176 -10.76 5.53 -29.42
N ILE A 177 -9.80 6.25 -29.99
CA ILE A 177 -8.37 5.98 -29.73
C ILE A 177 -8.03 6.09 -28.22
N PRO A 178 -8.48 7.12 -27.47
CA PRO A 178 -8.27 7.18 -26.02
C PRO A 178 -8.83 5.98 -25.25
N GLN A 179 -9.99 5.44 -25.68
CA GLN A 179 -10.61 4.26 -25.07
C GLN A 179 -9.78 3.00 -25.30
N LEU A 180 -9.28 2.79 -26.52
CA LEU A 180 -8.40 1.65 -26.82
C LEU A 180 -7.09 1.73 -26.04
N TYR A 181 -6.49 2.92 -25.97
CA TYR A 181 -5.31 3.18 -25.14
C TYR A 181 -5.58 2.85 -23.66
N ALA A 182 -6.70 3.32 -23.12
CA ALA A 182 -7.06 3.11 -21.72
C ALA A 182 -7.24 1.63 -21.40
N LEU A 183 -7.96 0.88 -22.25
CA LEU A 183 -8.14 -0.56 -22.10
C LEU A 183 -6.80 -1.31 -22.14
N PHE A 184 -5.95 -0.99 -23.12
CA PHE A 184 -4.62 -1.58 -23.22
C PHE A 184 -3.80 -1.31 -21.95
N MET A 185 -3.75 -0.05 -21.50
CA MET A 185 -2.97 0.32 -20.32
C MET A 185 -3.50 -0.29 -19.03
N SER A 186 -4.81 -0.36 -18.84
CA SER A 186 -5.39 -1.01 -17.66
C SER A 186 -5.03 -2.50 -17.60
N ILE A 187 -5.10 -3.21 -18.74
CA ILE A 187 -4.74 -4.64 -18.79
C ILE A 187 -3.23 -4.82 -18.60
N TRP A 188 -2.42 -4.03 -19.31
CA TRP A 188 -0.96 -4.10 -19.24
C TRP A 188 -0.45 -3.85 -17.81
N TRP A 189 -0.93 -2.79 -17.17
CA TRP A 189 -0.54 -2.48 -15.80
C TRP A 189 -1.19 -3.39 -14.76
N ALA A 190 -2.31 -4.06 -15.05
CA ALA A 190 -2.78 -5.14 -14.18
C ALA A 190 -1.74 -6.26 -14.13
N PHE A 191 -1.33 -6.80 -15.28
CA PHE A 191 -0.29 -7.83 -15.29
C PHE A 191 1.04 -7.33 -14.71
N GLY A 192 1.44 -6.10 -14.99
CA GLY A 192 2.62 -5.48 -14.40
C GLY A 192 2.54 -5.42 -12.88
N ALA A 193 1.50 -4.80 -12.32
CA ALA A 193 1.37 -4.63 -10.88
C ALA A 193 1.22 -5.96 -10.14
N PHE A 194 0.35 -6.86 -10.61
CA PHE A 194 0.11 -8.12 -9.91
C PHE A 194 1.32 -9.06 -9.99
N ILE A 195 1.92 -9.27 -11.17
CA ILE A 195 3.04 -10.20 -11.29
C ILE A 195 4.28 -9.68 -10.56
N LEU A 196 4.62 -8.40 -10.75
CA LEU A 196 5.85 -7.83 -10.19
C LEU A 196 5.80 -7.67 -8.67
N THR A 197 4.60 -7.51 -8.08
CA THR A 197 4.44 -7.26 -6.64
C THR A 197 3.95 -8.45 -5.82
N PHE A 198 3.36 -9.48 -6.43
CA PHE A 198 3.01 -10.71 -5.70
C PHE A 198 4.11 -11.77 -5.79
N TYR A 199 4.93 -11.74 -6.84
CA TYR A 199 5.96 -12.74 -7.05
C TYR A 199 7.35 -12.12 -6.94
N GLN A 200 7.89 -11.59 -8.04
CA GLN A 200 9.23 -11.01 -8.12
C GLN A 200 9.28 -9.99 -9.28
N PRO A 201 10.20 -9.01 -9.25
CA PRO A 201 11.25 -8.82 -8.25
C PRO A 201 10.84 -7.88 -7.10
N TYR A 202 9.64 -7.32 -7.12
CA TYR A 202 9.21 -6.25 -6.20
C TYR A 202 8.12 -6.72 -5.25
N SER A 203 8.28 -7.88 -4.61
CA SER A 203 7.29 -8.40 -3.65
C SER A 203 7.31 -7.72 -2.27
N VAL A 204 8.35 -6.93 -2.02
CA VAL A 204 8.53 -6.11 -0.81
C VAL A 204 8.35 -4.62 -1.16
N PRO A 205 7.75 -3.81 -0.27
CA PRO A 205 7.59 -2.37 -0.49
C PRO A 205 8.91 -1.68 -0.84
N SER A 206 8.90 -0.97 -1.96
CA SER A 206 10.02 -0.24 -2.57
C SER A 206 9.48 0.83 -3.51
N ASN A 207 10.34 1.69 -4.04
CA ASN A 207 9.91 2.69 -5.04
C ASN A 207 9.30 2.03 -6.28
N ALA A 208 9.84 0.90 -6.73
CA ALA A 208 9.29 0.14 -7.85
C ALA A 208 7.94 -0.50 -7.52
N TYR A 209 7.78 -1.03 -6.30
CA TYR A 209 6.51 -1.56 -5.80
C TYR A 209 5.42 -0.47 -5.86
N VAL A 210 5.71 0.73 -5.32
CA VAL A 210 4.75 1.83 -5.32
C VAL A 210 4.46 2.31 -6.74
N ALA A 211 5.48 2.38 -7.60
CA ALA A 211 5.31 2.75 -9.01
C ALA A 211 4.39 1.79 -9.76
N CYS A 212 4.47 0.49 -9.48
CA CYS A 212 3.60 -0.53 -10.06
C CYS A 212 2.13 -0.28 -9.77
N TRP A 213 1.78 -0.09 -8.49
CA TRP A 213 0.41 0.20 -8.08
C TRP A 213 -0.07 1.57 -8.54
N LEU A 214 0.78 2.60 -8.47
CA LEU A 214 0.46 3.93 -8.98
C LEU A 214 0.18 3.89 -10.49
N GLY A 215 0.93 3.09 -11.25
CA GLY A 215 0.74 2.92 -12.69
C GLY A 215 -0.60 2.25 -12.99
N PHE A 216 -0.91 1.17 -12.29
CA PHE A 216 -2.19 0.48 -12.41
C PHE A 216 -3.39 1.36 -12.03
N VAL A 217 -3.35 2.01 -10.87
CA VAL A 217 -4.42 2.92 -10.42
C VAL A 217 -4.60 4.06 -11.42
N SER A 218 -3.51 4.68 -11.90
CA SER A 218 -3.58 5.74 -12.90
C SER A 218 -4.20 5.27 -14.21
N ALA A 219 -3.87 4.05 -14.66
CA ALA A 219 -4.48 3.46 -15.85
C ALA A 219 -5.98 3.21 -15.67
N VAL A 220 -6.41 2.71 -14.51
CA VAL A 220 -7.83 2.47 -14.20
C VAL A 220 -8.60 3.79 -14.07
N LEU A 221 -8.04 4.80 -13.41
CA LEU A 221 -8.66 6.13 -13.29
C LEU A 221 -8.75 6.83 -14.65
N TYR A 222 -7.77 6.62 -15.53
CA TYR A 222 -7.84 7.11 -16.90
C TYR A 222 -8.95 6.41 -17.69
N THR A 223 -9.09 5.09 -17.54
CA THR A 223 -10.23 4.32 -18.07
C THR A 223 -11.56 4.87 -17.59
N ALA A 224 -11.70 5.18 -16.30
CA ALA A 224 -12.90 5.81 -15.76
C ALA A 224 -13.20 7.17 -16.43
N SER A 225 -12.18 7.98 -16.75
CA SER A 225 -12.40 9.27 -17.43
C SER A 225 -12.79 9.19 -18.90
N VAL A 226 -12.57 8.04 -19.56
CA VAL A 226 -12.92 7.87 -21.00
C VAL A 226 -14.12 6.94 -21.21
N PHE A 227 -14.55 6.23 -20.16
CA PHE A 227 -15.74 5.37 -20.17
C PHE A 227 -16.73 5.79 -19.08
N SER A 228 -17.80 6.49 -19.47
CA SER A 228 -18.88 6.89 -18.56
C SER A 228 -19.51 5.73 -17.79
N ARG A 229 -19.59 4.54 -18.40
CA ARG A 229 -20.05 3.32 -17.71
C ARG A 229 -19.15 2.96 -16.52
N VAL A 230 -17.84 3.07 -16.69
CA VAL A 230 -16.87 2.78 -15.63
C VAL A 230 -16.95 3.87 -14.57
N GLU A 231 -17.02 5.13 -14.96
CA GLU A 231 -17.21 6.25 -14.03
C GLU A 231 -18.46 6.07 -13.15
N ASN A 232 -19.59 5.68 -13.74
CA ASN A 232 -20.83 5.45 -13.01
C ASN A 232 -20.70 4.30 -11.99
N VAL A 233 -19.93 3.26 -12.32
CA VAL A 233 -19.64 2.16 -11.37
C VAL A 233 -18.82 2.69 -10.20
N PHE A 234 -17.78 3.50 -10.44
CA PHE A 234 -16.98 4.11 -9.37
C PHE A 234 -17.83 5.01 -8.46
N ARG A 235 -18.69 5.84 -9.06
CA ARG A 235 -19.61 6.71 -8.31
C ARG A 235 -20.57 5.89 -7.44
N SER A 236 -21.15 4.84 -8.01
CA SER A 236 -22.02 3.90 -7.27
C SER A 236 -21.28 3.32 -6.06
N PHE A 237 -20.05 2.83 -6.22
CA PHE A 237 -19.25 2.34 -5.09
C PHE A 237 -18.97 3.40 -4.03
N SER A 238 -18.72 4.65 -4.42
CA SER A 238 -18.48 5.74 -3.46
C SER A 238 -19.72 6.16 -2.66
N GLU A 239 -20.91 5.88 -3.19
CA GLU A 239 -22.19 6.20 -2.54
C GLU A 239 -22.69 5.05 -1.64
N VAL A 240 -22.13 3.85 -1.76
CA VAL A 240 -22.49 2.70 -0.92
C VAL A 240 -22.04 2.93 0.52
N SER A 241 -22.98 3.29 1.38
CA SER A 241 -22.78 3.31 2.84
C SER A 241 -22.98 1.91 3.42
N LEU A 242 -21.91 1.13 3.52
CA LEU A 242 -21.91 -0.15 4.21
C LEU A 242 -22.06 0.02 5.73
N THR A 243 -22.72 -0.94 6.38
CA THR A 243 -22.69 -1.03 7.84
C THR A 243 -21.28 -1.37 8.32
N PRO A 244 -20.87 -1.00 9.53
CA PRO A 244 -19.52 -1.30 10.02
C PRO A 244 -19.17 -2.80 9.95
N SER A 245 -20.13 -3.68 10.24
CA SER A 245 -19.95 -5.13 10.12
C SER A 245 -19.70 -5.58 8.67
N LEU A 246 -20.46 -5.07 7.69
CA LEU A 246 -20.25 -5.41 6.28
C LEU A 246 -18.94 -4.83 5.74
N THR A 247 -18.56 -3.62 6.18
CA THR A 247 -17.25 -3.03 5.86
C THR A 247 -16.11 -3.91 6.36
N ALA A 248 -16.16 -4.34 7.63
CA ALA A 248 -15.15 -5.22 8.20
C ALA A 248 -15.07 -6.57 7.47
N LEU A 249 -16.22 -7.17 7.13
CA LEU A 249 -16.27 -8.41 6.34
C LEU A 249 -15.71 -8.25 4.93
N SER A 250 -15.98 -7.12 4.26
CA SER A 250 -15.38 -6.83 2.96
C SER A 250 -13.85 -6.76 3.04
N GLY A 251 -13.32 -6.18 4.13
CA GLY A 251 -11.89 -6.17 4.41
C GLY A 251 -11.31 -7.56 4.60
N CYS A 252 -12.01 -8.46 5.33
CA CYS A 252 -11.63 -9.86 5.44
C CYS A 252 -11.59 -10.56 4.07
N VAL A 253 -12.61 -10.37 3.23
CA VAL A 253 -12.67 -10.94 1.88
C VAL A 253 -11.48 -10.48 1.02
N VAL A 254 -11.16 -9.19 1.05
CA VAL A 254 -10.01 -8.63 0.33
C VAL A 254 -8.69 -9.19 0.86
N ALA A 255 -8.51 -9.21 2.19
CA ALA A 255 -7.31 -9.76 2.81
C ALA A 255 -7.12 -11.25 2.45
N SER A 256 -8.19 -12.05 2.50
CA SER A 256 -8.16 -13.44 2.08
C SER A 256 -7.76 -13.60 0.60
N ALA A 257 -8.31 -12.77 -0.30
CA ALA A 257 -7.94 -12.82 -1.71
C ALA A 257 -6.45 -12.50 -1.92
N VAL A 258 -5.89 -11.52 -1.21
CA VAL A 258 -4.46 -11.20 -1.30
C VAL A 258 -3.60 -12.36 -0.80
N VAL A 259 -3.92 -12.92 0.38
CA VAL A 259 -3.18 -14.08 0.92
C VAL A 259 -3.26 -15.29 -0.02
N PHE A 260 -4.43 -15.52 -0.64
CA PHE A 260 -4.59 -16.57 -1.65
C PHE A 260 -3.60 -16.40 -2.80
N PHE A 261 -3.55 -15.22 -3.43
CA PHE A 261 -2.63 -15.00 -4.57
C PHE A 261 -1.16 -15.08 -4.18
N VAL A 262 -0.79 -14.55 -3.00
CA VAL A 262 0.58 -14.69 -2.49
C VAL A 262 0.92 -16.17 -2.32
N SER A 263 0.03 -16.96 -1.71
CA SER A 263 0.27 -18.38 -1.41
C SER A 263 0.58 -19.25 -2.64
N LEU A 264 0.07 -18.88 -3.82
CA LEU A 264 0.33 -19.62 -5.07
C LEU A 264 1.83 -19.66 -5.44
N GLY A 265 2.60 -18.65 -5.05
CA GLY A 265 4.05 -18.62 -5.25
C GLY A 265 4.83 -19.54 -4.30
N TYR A 266 4.18 -20.06 -3.26
CA TYR A 266 4.82 -20.74 -2.13
C TYR A 266 4.24 -22.14 -1.85
N LEU A 267 3.52 -22.75 -2.79
CA LEU A 267 2.85 -24.04 -2.60
C LEU A 267 3.79 -25.20 -2.27
N ASN A 268 5.07 -25.10 -2.60
CA ASN A 268 6.09 -26.09 -2.26
C ASN A 268 6.49 -26.05 -0.76
N PHE A 269 6.07 -25.02 -0.04
CA PHE A 269 6.38 -24.82 1.38
C PHE A 269 5.11 -24.97 2.22
N TRP A 270 5.28 -25.44 3.45
CA TRP A 270 4.15 -25.65 4.36
C TRP A 270 3.44 -24.33 4.71
N THR A 271 4.18 -23.23 4.83
CA THR A 271 3.64 -21.89 5.05
C THR A 271 2.74 -21.44 3.90
N GLY A 272 3.13 -21.70 2.65
CA GLY A 272 2.29 -21.40 1.47
C GLY A 272 1.01 -22.25 1.45
N LEU A 273 1.11 -23.55 1.73
CA LEU A 273 -0.07 -24.42 1.80
C LEU A 273 -1.02 -24.01 2.93
N PHE A 274 -0.49 -23.69 4.10
CA PHE A 274 -1.27 -23.19 5.24
C PHE A 274 -1.96 -21.85 4.91
N ALA A 275 -1.25 -20.91 4.28
CA ALA A 275 -1.80 -19.64 3.81
C ALA A 275 -2.93 -19.84 2.78
N LEU A 276 -2.78 -20.81 1.86
CA LEU A 276 -3.80 -21.13 0.87
C LEU A 276 -5.08 -21.64 1.56
N ILE A 277 -4.95 -22.58 2.50
CA ILE A 277 -6.11 -23.16 3.19
C ILE A 277 -6.83 -22.11 4.03
N THR A 278 -6.08 -21.35 4.84
CA THR A 278 -6.64 -20.32 5.71
C THR A 278 -7.31 -19.19 4.93
N SER A 279 -6.72 -18.76 3.80
CA SER A 279 -7.32 -17.75 2.94
C SER A 279 -8.63 -18.22 2.29
N ILE A 280 -8.69 -19.45 1.77
CA ILE A 280 -9.92 -20.01 1.21
C ILE A 280 -11.00 -20.13 2.28
N LEU A 281 -10.66 -20.66 3.46
CA LEU A 281 -11.60 -20.83 4.56
C LEU A 281 -12.15 -19.47 5.05
N SER A 282 -11.26 -18.49 5.26
CA SER A 282 -11.63 -17.14 5.67
C SER A 282 -12.48 -16.42 4.61
N PHE A 283 -12.15 -16.56 3.32
CA PHE A 283 -12.92 -16.01 2.21
C PHE A 283 -14.36 -16.55 2.23
N VAL A 284 -14.52 -17.87 2.33
CA VAL A 284 -15.84 -18.52 2.33
C VAL A 284 -16.65 -18.09 3.54
N ILE A 285 -16.07 -18.12 4.74
CA ILE A 285 -16.77 -17.71 5.97
C ILE A 285 -17.17 -16.23 5.90
N ALA A 286 -16.25 -15.34 5.49
CA ALA A 286 -16.52 -13.91 5.40
C ALA A 286 -17.58 -13.59 4.34
N ALA A 287 -17.49 -14.18 3.14
CA ALA A 287 -18.45 -13.95 2.05
C ALA A 287 -19.84 -14.50 2.38
N LEU A 288 -19.93 -15.69 2.97
CA LEU A 288 -21.22 -16.26 3.40
C LEU A 288 -21.84 -15.44 4.53
N THR A 289 -21.02 -15.00 5.50
CA THR A 289 -21.50 -14.15 6.60
C THR A 289 -21.98 -12.80 6.08
N TYR A 290 -21.22 -12.17 5.17
CA TYR A 290 -21.62 -10.94 4.49
C TYR A 290 -22.99 -11.12 3.84
N PHE A 291 -23.16 -12.15 3.01
CA PHE A 291 -24.41 -12.42 2.31
C PHE A 291 -25.57 -12.68 3.29
N CYS A 292 -25.34 -13.43 4.36
CA CYS A 292 -26.37 -13.72 5.35
C CYS A 292 -26.78 -12.49 6.18
N ILE A 293 -25.86 -11.57 6.47
CA ILE A 293 -26.17 -10.31 7.13
C ILE A 293 -26.95 -9.39 6.18
N ASP A 294 -26.49 -9.25 4.94
CA ASP A 294 -27.13 -8.41 3.92
C ASP A 294 -28.57 -8.89 3.62
N THR A 295 -28.77 -10.21 3.53
CA THR A 295 -30.11 -10.81 3.34
C THR A 295 -30.92 -10.96 4.62
N LYS A 296 -30.46 -10.39 5.75
CA LYS A 296 -31.13 -10.44 7.07
C LYS A 296 -31.45 -11.84 7.58
N ARG A 297 -30.65 -12.84 7.19
CA ARG A 297 -30.78 -14.24 7.61
C ARG A 297 -30.05 -14.54 8.92
N PHE A 298 -29.01 -13.78 9.24
CA PHE A 298 -28.24 -13.98 10.48
C PHE A 298 -28.78 -13.17 11.65
N GLY A 299 -28.94 -13.85 12.78
CA GLY A 299 -29.16 -13.23 14.09
C GLY A 299 -27.85 -12.99 14.86
N PRO A 300 -27.92 -12.32 16.04
CA PRO A 300 -26.73 -11.91 16.80
C PRO A 300 -25.80 -13.06 17.18
N VAL A 301 -26.35 -14.23 17.48
CA VAL A 301 -25.56 -15.42 17.87
C VAL A 301 -24.71 -15.92 16.70
N GLN A 302 -25.29 -15.99 15.49
CA GLN A 302 -24.59 -16.45 14.30
C GLN A 302 -23.47 -15.48 13.89
N CYS A 303 -23.72 -14.17 14.01
CA CYS A 303 -22.69 -13.15 13.77
C CYS A 303 -21.52 -13.28 14.75
N LYS A 304 -21.80 -13.43 16.05
CA LYS A 304 -20.76 -13.63 17.08
C LYS A 304 -19.93 -14.88 16.86
N VAL A 305 -20.58 -16.00 16.49
CA VAL A 305 -19.88 -17.26 16.16
C VAL A 305 -18.96 -17.06 14.96
N SER A 306 -19.47 -16.47 13.87
CA SER A 306 -18.66 -16.19 12.68
C SER A 306 -17.48 -15.27 12.99
N ALA A 307 -17.72 -14.21 13.77
CA ALA A 307 -16.67 -13.29 14.20
C ALA A 307 -15.55 -13.99 14.98
N SER A 308 -15.91 -14.86 15.94
CA SER A 308 -14.93 -15.65 16.69
C SER A 308 -14.10 -16.57 15.80
N PHE A 309 -14.72 -17.24 14.82
CA PHE A 309 -14.00 -18.09 13.87
C PHE A 309 -13.04 -17.28 13.01
N LEU A 310 -13.45 -16.13 12.50
CA LEU A 310 -12.59 -15.26 11.69
C LEU A 310 -11.39 -14.76 12.50
N VAL A 311 -11.61 -14.28 13.74
CA VAL A 311 -10.52 -13.86 14.63
C VAL A 311 -9.56 -15.00 14.90
N MET A 312 -10.06 -16.22 15.15
CA MET A 312 -9.22 -17.39 15.37
C MET A 312 -8.37 -17.73 14.14
N ILE A 313 -8.97 -17.75 12.94
CA ILE A 313 -8.24 -18.05 11.70
C ILE A 313 -7.13 -17.02 11.47
N TRP A 314 -7.41 -15.73 11.64
CA TRP A 314 -6.41 -14.68 11.43
C TRP A 314 -5.35 -14.64 12.54
N ALA A 315 -5.70 -14.97 13.79
CA ALA A 315 -4.73 -15.12 14.87
C ALA A 315 -3.73 -16.25 14.59
N LEU A 316 -4.23 -17.42 14.15
CA LEU A 316 -3.38 -18.53 13.72
C LEU A 316 -2.56 -18.15 12.48
N SER A 317 -3.15 -17.41 11.54
CA SER A 317 -2.45 -16.92 10.35
C SER A 317 -1.29 -16.00 10.71
N ILE A 318 -1.48 -15.07 11.64
CA ILE A 318 -0.39 -14.25 12.18
C ILE A 318 0.67 -15.17 12.81
N PHE A 319 0.28 -16.04 13.72
CA PHE A 319 1.21 -16.88 14.46
C PHE A 319 2.09 -17.76 13.55
N PHE A 320 1.50 -18.43 12.54
CA PHE A 320 2.22 -19.37 11.69
C PHE A 320 2.85 -18.75 10.44
N LEU A 321 2.35 -17.61 9.96
CA LEU A 321 2.86 -16.99 8.72
C LEU A 321 3.83 -15.85 8.98
N THR A 322 3.63 -15.08 10.06
CA THR A 322 4.41 -13.84 10.27
C THR A 322 5.47 -13.96 11.34
N PHE A 323 5.32 -14.88 12.30
CA PHE A 323 6.38 -15.21 13.23
C PHE A 323 7.21 -16.36 12.65
N ASP A 324 8.53 -16.13 12.59
CA ASP A 324 9.51 -17.13 12.17
C ASP A 324 9.63 -18.18 13.28
N LEU A 325 8.71 -19.13 13.28
CA LEU A 325 8.83 -20.31 14.12
C LEU A 325 9.89 -21.17 13.44
N ASP A 326 11.10 -21.17 14.01
CA ASP A 326 12.22 -22.05 13.67
C ASP A 326 11.85 -23.54 13.89
N ILE A 327 10.85 -24.04 13.16
CA ILE A 327 10.50 -25.45 13.12
C ILE A 327 11.50 -26.08 12.15
N GLU A 328 12.68 -26.34 12.68
CA GLU A 328 13.69 -27.26 12.17
C GLU A 328 14.11 -26.98 10.72
N LYS A 329 14.93 -25.93 10.52
CA LYS A 329 15.85 -25.85 9.37
C LYS A 329 16.91 -26.94 9.54
N ASP A 330 16.53 -28.21 9.33
CA ASP A 330 17.46 -29.33 9.35
C ASP A 330 18.50 -29.08 8.24
N GLN A 331 19.69 -28.64 8.64
CA GLN A 331 20.84 -28.53 7.76
C GLN A 331 21.26 -29.95 7.38
N ALA A 332 20.68 -30.49 6.31
CA ALA A 332 21.18 -31.71 5.71
C ALA A 332 22.55 -31.43 5.10
N THR A 333 23.60 -31.73 5.86
CA THR A 333 24.98 -31.73 5.38
C THR A 333 25.14 -33.01 4.56
N VAL A 334 25.26 -32.88 3.24
CA VAL A 334 25.53 -34.04 2.37
C VAL A 334 27.04 -34.19 2.28
N ASP A 335 27.58 -35.18 2.99
CA ASP A 335 28.99 -35.56 2.85
C ASP A 335 29.16 -36.32 1.53
N VAL A 336 29.95 -35.76 0.61
CA VAL A 336 30.32 -36.43 -0.64
C VAL A 336 31.68 -37.10 -0.44
N SER A 337 31.69 -38.43 -0.41
CA SER A 337 32.90 -39.23 -0.38
C SER A 337 33.54 -39.24 -1.78
N LEU A 338 34.71 -38.62 -1.93
CA LEU A 338 35.50 -38.74 -3.16
C LEU A 338 36.36 -40.01 -3.09
N ASP A 339 36.56 -40.65 -4.24
CA ASP A 339 37.14 -42.01 -4.45
C ASP A 339 38.61 -42.19 -3.97
N GLN A 340 39.18 -41.19 -3.27
CA GLN A 340 40.54 -41.18 -2.73
C GLN A 340 40.61 -40.91 -1.21
N GLY A 341 39.58 -41.31 -0.45
CA GLY A 341 39.61 -41.23 1.02
C GLY A 341 39.62 -39.81 1.60
N GLN A 342 39.32 -38.80 0.77
CA GLN A 342 39.06 -37.44 1.22
C GLN A 342 37.54 -37.21 1.27
N THR A 343 37.03 -36.88 2.45
CA THR A 343 35.65 -36.43 2.63
C THR A 343 35.60 -34.93 2.43
N ALA A 344 34.82 -34.47 1.45
CA ALA A 344 34.51 -33.05 1.27
C ALA A 344 33.08 -32.82 1.77
N SER A 345 32.93 -32.16 2.91
CA SER A 345 31.63 -31.73 3.41
C SER A 345 31.21 -30.48 2.64
N ALA A 346 30.29 -30.66 1.68
CA ALA A 346 29.64 -29.53 1.05
C ALA A 346 28.44 -29.13 1.91
N ASN A 347 28.49 -27.94 2.50
CA ASN A 347 27.29 -27.33 3.07
C ASN A 347 26.33 -27.02 1.93
N VAL A 348 25.45 -27.95 1.59
CA VAL A 348 24.26 -27.67 0.80
C VAL A 348 23.33 -26.89 1.72
N ARG A 349 23.57 -25.58 1.84
CA ARG A 349 22.50 -24.68 2.25
C ARG A 349 21.43 -24.80 1.17
N PHE A 350 20.42 -25.63 1.39
CA PHE A 350 19.14 -25.41 0.76
C PHE A 350 18.84 -23.92 1.01
N PHE A 351 18.74 -23.14 -0.06
CA PHE A 351 18.41 -21.72 -0.03
C PHE A 351 16.98 -21.57 0.55
N ILE A 352 16.85 -21.74 1.87
CA ILE A 352 15.56 -21.64 2.58
C ILE A 352 15.30 -20.18 3.00
N ASP A 353 16.27 -19.27 2.86
CA ASP A 353 16.18 -17.94 3.47
C ASP A 353 15.54 -16.82 2.63
N GLU A 354 15.50 -16.90 1.29
CA GLU A 354 14.92 -15.80 0.48
C GLU A 354 13.39 -15.91 0.30
N HIS A 355 12.80 -17.09 0.52
CA HIS A 355 11.40 -17.36 0.18
C HIS A 355 10.40 -17.15 1.33
N MET A 356 10.82 -16.98 2.59
CA MET A 356 9.90 -16.64 3.70
C MET A 356 9.43 -15.16 3.67
N THR A 357 10.05 -14.32 2.84
CA THR A 357 9.87 -12.85 2.86
C THR A 357 8.46 -12.34 2.61
N ALA A 358 7.64 -13.06 1.84
CA ALA A 358 6.28 -12.60 1.49
C ALA A 358 5.36 -12.47 2.71
N PHE A 359 5.62 -13.24 3.77
CA PHE A 359 4.81 -13.25 4.98
C PHE A 359 5.52 -12.71 6.22
N THR A 360 6.84 -12.49 6.20
CA THR A 360 7.61 -12.05 7.39
C THR A 360 8.21 -10.63 7.29
N HIS A 361 8.43 -10.08 6.08
CA HIS A 361 9.19 -8.83 5.89
C HIS A 361 8.42 -7.71 5.16
N GLY A 362 7.14 -7.54 5.46
CA GLY A 362 6.34 -6.41 4.95
C GLY A 362 5.83 -6.56 3.52
N GLY A 363 5.97 -7.73 2.90
CA GLY A 363 5.36 -8.03 1.60
C GLY A 363 3.83 -8.13 1.64
N ASN A 364 3.21 -8.34 0.48
CA ASN A 364 1.74 -8.41 0.35
C ASN A 364 1.10 -9.42 1.32
N GLY A 365 1.74 -10.57 1.54
CA GLY A 365 1.24 -11.62 2.43
C GLY A 365 1.25 -11.18 3.90
N PHE A 366 2.33 -10.51 4.33
CA PHE A 366 2.44 -9.93 5.67
C PHE A 366 1.34 -8.86 5.87
N ILE A 367 1.25 -7.88 4.98
CA ILE A 367 0.29 -6.77 5.09
C ILE A 367 -1.14 -7.30 5.10
N ALA A 368 -1.47 -8.23 4.21
CA ALA A 368 -2.81 -8.80 4.13
C ALA A 368 -3.18 -9.64 5.36
N THR A 369 -2.22 -10.40 5.91
CA THR A 369 -2.45 -11.18 7.14
C THR A 369 -2.82 -10.28 8.32
N TRP A 370 -2.10 -9.17 8.49
CA TRP A 370 -2.41 -8.19 9.53
C TRP A 370 -3.70 -7.41 9.25
N ALA A 371 -3.95 -7.02 8.00
CA ALA A 371 -5.19 -6.37 7.62
C ALA A 371 -6.41 -7.27 7.88
N GLY A 372 -6.31 -8.55 7.56
CA GLY A 372 -7.35 -9.55 7.84
C GLY A 372 -7.63 -9.68 9.33
N MET A 373 -6.59 -9.70 10.17
CA MET A 373 -6.74 -9.70 11.61
C MET A 373 -7.47 -8.45 12.12
N LEU A 374 -7.04 -7.26 11.70
CA LEU A 374 -7.70 -6.00 12.09
C LEU A 374 -9.16 -5.95 11.66
N CYS A 375 -9.47 -6.41 10.45
CA CYS A 375 -10.85 -6.49 9.94
C CYS A 375 -11.68 -7.50 10.74
N SER A 376 -11.13 -8.66 11.07
CA SER A 376 -11.83 -9.67 11.88
C SER A 376 -12.09 -9.18 13.31
N PHE A 377 -11.15 -8.44 13.90
CA PHE A 377 -11.36 -7.78 15.19
C PHE A 377 -12.36 -6.65 15.11
N ALA A 378 -12.35 -5.83 14.07
CA ALA A 378 -13.35 -4.78 13.88
C ALA A 378 -14.76 -5.39 13.80
N PHE A 379 -14.92 -6.49 13.06
CA PHE A 379 -16.17 -7.23 13.00
C PHE A 379 -16.57 -7.77 14.39
N ALA A 380 -15.66 -8.47 15.08
CA ALA A 380 -15.92 -8.96 16.44
C ALA A 380 -16.26 -7.84 17.42
N TYR A 381 -15.54 -6.72 17.39
CA TYR A 381 -15.80 -5.57 18.25
C TYR A 381 -17.22 -5.03 18.04
N HIS A 382 -17.66 -4.89 16.79
CA HIS A 382 -19.02 -4.45 16.50
C HIS A 382 -20.08 -5.42 17.03
N GLU A 383 -19.89 -6.72 16.85
CA GLU A 383 -20.88 -7.74 17.25
C GLU A 383 -20.91 -8.01 18.77
N PHE A 384 -19.77 -7.91 19.46
CA PHE A 384 -19.68 -8.16 20.91
C PHE A 384 -19.87 -6.91 21.76
N VAL A 385 -19.33 -5.77 21.34
CA VAL A 385 -19.25 -4.54 22.15
C VAL A 385 -20.10 -3.42 21.56
N GLY A 386 -20.03 -3.22 20.24
CA GLY A 386 -20.70 -2.11 19.55
C GLY A 386 -22.21 -2.12 19.71
N ILE A 387 -22.84 -3.29 19.57
CA ILE A 387 -24.29 -3.45 19.74
C ILE A 387 -24.72 -3.11 21.18
N GLU A 388 -23.97 -3.58 22.19
CA GLU A 388 -24.30 -3.36 23.60
C GLU A 388 -24.20 -1.87 23.96
N LEU A 389 -23.13 -1.19 23.54
CA LEU A 389 -22.95 0.25 23.79
C LEU A 389 -24.02 1.11 23.11
N ASN A 390 -24.45 0.76 21.89
CA ASN A 390 -25.53 1.49 21.21
C ASN A 390 -26.89 1.25 21.87
N MET A 391 -27.16 0.04 22.37
CA MET A 391 -28.36 -0.24 23.14
C MET A 391 -28.40 0.60 24.42
N GLN A 392 -27.30 0.63 25.18
CA GLN A 392 -27.17 1.44 26.40
C GLN A 392 -27.35 2.95 26.13
N ARG A 393 -26.78 3.47 25.03
CA ARG A 393 -26.95 4.87 24.61
C ARG A 393 -28.40 5.19 24.25
N THR A 394 -29.05 4.33 23.47
CA THR A 394 -30.45 4.50 23.05
C THR A 394 -31.38 4.47 24.26
N LEU A 395 -31.16 3.52 25.18
CA LEU A 395 -31.87 3.45 26.46
C LEU A 395 -31.69 4.75 27.26
N ARG A 396 -30.44 5.20 27.46
CA ARG A 396 -30.15 6.45 28.18
C ARG A 396 -30.85 7.67 27.54
N GLN A 397 -30.83 7.79 26.21
CA GLN A 397 -31.53 8.87 25.51
C GLN A 397 -33.06 8.79 25.69
N SER A 398 -33.64 7.59 25.62
CA SER A 398 -35.08 7.36 25.82
C SER A 398 -35.57 7.65 27.25
N PHE A 399 -34.68 7.52 28.24
CA PHE A 399 -34.95 7.93 29.62
C PHE A 399 -34.77 9.44 29.82
N SER A 400 -33.79 10.06 29.16
CA SER A 400 -33.57 11.52 29.26
C SER A 400 -34.69 12.36 28.63
N LEU A 401 -35.30 11.88 27.53
CA LEU A 401 -36.43 12.57 26.88
C LEU A 401 -37.73 12.49 27.70
N ARG A 402 -37.81 11.58 28.68
CA ARG A 402 -38.99 11.37 29.51
C ARG A 402 -39.01 12.27 30.77
N GLN A 403 -37.94 13.01 31.03
CA GLN A 403 -37.81 13.88 32.22
C GLN A 403 -38.24 15.34 31.99
N HIS A 404 -38.71 15.74 30.79
CA HIS A 404 -38.96 17.15 30.47
C HIS A 404 -40.43 17.58 30.28
N ASP A 405 -41.41 16.80 30.73
CA ASP A 405 -42.82 17.23 30.80
C ASP A 405 -43.38 17.01 32.22
N GLY A 406 -42.89 17.80 33.18
CA GLY A 406 -43.60 18.04 34.44
C GLY A 406 -44.58 19.20 34.23
N PRO A 407 -45.85 19.11 34.67
CA PRO A 407 -46.81 20.18 34.45
C PRO A 407 -46.32 21.46 35.11
N HIS A 408 -46.23 22.54 34.33
CA HIS A 408 -46.11 23.88 34.85
C HIS A 408 -47.22 24.10 35.87
N ALA A 409 -46.83 24.23 37.13
CA ALA A 409 -47.72 24.66 38.20
C ALA A 409 -48.10 26.12 37.92
N GLU A 410 -49.29 26.33 37.34
CA GLU A 410 -50.06 27.52 37.64
C GLU A 410 -50.58 27.38 39.07
N VAL A 411 -50.13 28.28 39.96
CA VAL A 411 -50.90 29.07 40.95
C VAL A 411 -49.92 29.90 41.75
#